data_AF-A0A7Y3DJY9-F1
#
_entry.id   AF-A0A7Y3DJY9-F1
#
_cell.length_a   1.000
_cell.length_b   1.000
_cell.length_c   1.000
_cell.angle_alpha   90.00
_cell.angle_beta   90.00
_cell.angle_gamma   90.00
#
_symmetry.space_group_name_H-M   'P 1'
#
loop_
_entity.id
_entity.type
_entity.pdbx_description
1 polymer ?
#
loop_
_entity_poly.entity_id
_entity_poly.type
_entity_poly.pdbx_seq_one_letter_code
_entity_poly.pdbx_strand_id
1 'polypeptide(L)'
;MRRKLLLLAGSIAMVVGMGNAAPGADAVSHLMMFDAATGQWFMNTPEGSIHSFYYGTPGDVPLLGDWDCDGTETVGAYRPTTGFVYVRDTNDFGVADHEFYFGVAGDVPVAGDWDGDGCDTVSIYR
;
A
#
# COMPACT_ATOMS: atom_id res chain seq x y z
N MET A 1 9.44 -15.63 -0.69
CA MET A 1 9.06 -14.38 -1.40
C MET A 1 7.65 -14.53 -1.93
N ARG A 2 6.68 -13.88 -1.27
CA ARG A 2 5.31 -13.75 -1.80
C ARG A 2 5.26 -12.47 -2.64
N ARG A 3 4.68 -12.53 -3.84
CA ARG A 3 4.70 -11.41 -4.79
C ARG A 3 3.38 -10.67 -4.71
N LYS A 4 3.40 -9.40 -4.27
CA LYS A 4 2.25 -8.51 -4.36
C LYS A 4 1.98 -8.16 -5.83
N LEU A 5 0.71 -8.12 -6.23
CA LEU A 5 0.29 -7.87 -7.61
C LEU A 5 -0.53 -6.58 -7.67
N LEU A 6 -0.07 -5.62 -8.46
CA LEU A 6 -0.81 -4.43 -8.84
C LEU A 6 -1.40 -4.67 -10.24
N LEU A 7 -2.73 -4.67 -10.37
CA LEU A 7 -3.39 -4.69 -11.67
C LEU A 7 -3.99 -3.31 -11.96
N LEU A 8 -3.61 -2.73 -13.09
CA LEU A 8 -4.12 -1.44 -13.58
C LEU A 8 -5.22 -1.66 -14.63
N ALA A 9 -6.42 -1.12 -14.40
CA ALA A 9 -7.53 -1.10 -15.35
C ALA A 9 -8.12 0.32 -15.42
N GLY A 10 -7.63 1.14 -16.37
CA GLY A 10 -8.01 2.55 -16.45
C GLY A 10 -7.50 3.34 -15.23
N SER A 11 -8.35 4.18 -14.64
CA SER A 11 -8.02 4.91 -13.40
C SER A 11 -8.05 4.04 -12.15
N ILE A 12 -8.55 2.81 -12.24
CA ILE A 12 -8.75 1.93 -11.09
C ILE A 12 -7.61 0.92 -11.01
N ALA A 13 -7.00 0.82 -9.83
CA ALA A 13 -5.95 -0.12 -9.50
C ALA A 13 -6.42 -1.09 -8.41
N MET A 14 -6.28 -2.39 -8.67
CA MET A 14 -6.43 -3.42 -7.65
C MET A 14 -5.09 -3.55 -6.93
N VAL A 15 -5.08 -3.31 -5.62
CA VAL A 15 -3.88 -3.37 -4.79
C VAL A 15 -4.05 -4.52 -3.81
N VAL A 16 -3.23 -5.56 -3.99
CA VAL A 16 -3.29 -6.77 -3.17
C VAL A 16 -2.16 -6.75 -2.17
N GLY A 17 -2.53 -6.63 -0.91
CA GLY A 17 -1.67 -6.99 0.20
C GLY A 17 -1.67 -8.50 0.45
N MET A 18 -0.52 -9.05 0.82
CA MET A 18 -0.38 -10.45 1.22
C MET A 18 0.12 -10.44 2.66
N GLY A 19 -0.80 -10.44 3.62
CA GLY A 19 -0.48 -10.25 5.04
C GLY A 19 0.71 -11.06 5.53
N ASN A 20 1.59 -10.39 6.29
CA ASN A 20 2.77 -10.98 6.92
C ASN A 20 2.37 -11.55 8.29
N ALA A 21 1.67 -12.67 8.31
CA ALA A 21 1.43 -13.35 9.58
C ALA A 21 2.68 -14.11 10.04
N ALA A 22 3.04 -13.93 11.32
CA ALA A 22 3.88 -14.88 12.04
C ALA A 22 3.32 -16.32 11.88
N PRO A 23 4.17 -17.37 11.95
CA PRO A 23 3.70 -18.75 11.82
C PRO A 23 2.58 -19.05 12.83
N GLY A 24 1.35 -19.22 12.34
CA GLY A 24 0.17 -19.52 13.16
C GLY A 24 -0.78 -18.35 13.43
N ALA A 25 -0.48 -17.14 12.96
CA ALA A 25 -1.47 -16.07 12.84
C ALA A 25 -2.15 -16.16 11.45
N ASP A 26 -3.43 -15.84 11.38
CA ASP A 26 -4.13 -15.76 10.10
C ASP A 26 -3.66 -14.50 9.37
N ALA A 27 -2.96 -14.68 8.26
CA ALA A 27 -2.58 -13.57 7.38
C ALA A 27 -3.84 -12.90 6.85
N VAL A 28 -4.23 -11.75 7.40
CA VAL A 28 -5.32 -10.96 6.86
C VAL A 28 -4.79 -10.27 5.61
N SER A 29 -4.90 -10.95 4.47
CA SER A 29 -4.59 -10.37 3.17
C SER A 29 -5.70 -9.37 2.84
N HIS A 30 -5.36 -8.08 2.78
CA HIS A 30 -6.33 -7.06 2.42
C HIS A 30 -6.30 -6.84 0.91
N LEU A 31 -7.43 -7.13 0.28
CA LEU A 31 -7.71 -6.68 -1.07
C LEU A 31 -8.28 -5.26 -0.99
N MET A 32 -7.60 -4.29 -1.60
CA MET A 32 -8.11 -2.94 -1.75
C MET A 32 -8.21 -2.53 -3.22
N MET A 33 -9.15 -1.61 -3.47
CA MET A 33 -9.28 -0.93 -4.75
C MET A 33 -8.88 0.52 -4.58
N PHE A 34 -8.11 1.06 -5.52
CA PHE A 34 -7.69 2.45 -5.55
C PHE A 34 -8.15 3.12 -6.84
N ASP A 35 -8.79 4.29 -6.73
CA ASP A 35 -9.06 5.16 -7.87
C ASP A 35 -7.97 6.23 -7.96
N ALA A 36 -7.03 6.04 -8.88
CA ALA A 36 -5.91 6.93 -9.12
C ALA A 36 -6.30 8.30 -9.67
N ALA A 37 -7.52 8.46 -10.19
CA ALA A 37 -8.01 9.78 -10.62
C ALA A 37 -8.39 10.67 -9.43
N THR A 38 -8.84 10.06 -8.32
CA THR A 38 -9.36 10.78 -7.16
C THR A 38 -8.51 10.62 -5.90
N GLY A 39 -7.63 9.61 -5.85
CA GLY A 39 -6.91 9.23 -4.64
C GLY A 39 -7.78 8.47 -3.63
N GLN A 40 -8.90 7.89 -4.07
CA GLN A 40 -9.85 7.22 -3.19
C GLN A 40 -9.53 5.73 -3.07
N TRP A 41 -9.54 5.23 -1.84
CA TRP A 41 -9.38 3.82 -1.49
C TRP A 41 -10.71 3.21 -1.10
N PHE A 42 -10.86 1.91 -1.41
CA PHE A 42 -12.02 1.10 -1.04
C PHE A 42 -11.54 -0.24 -0.49
N MET A 43 -12.07 -0.63 0.66
CA MET A 43 -11.81 -1.93 1.28
C MET A 43 -13.09 -2.56 1.81
N ASN A 44 -13.15 -3.88 1.77
CA ASN A 44 -14.19 -4.61 2.49
C ASN A 44 -13.89 -4.61 3.98
N THR A 45 -14.93 -4.40 4.77
CA THR A 45 -14.92 -4.61 6.22
C THR A 45 -15.34 -6.04 6.55
N PRO A 46 -14.96 -6.59 7.72
CA PRO A 46 -15.42 -7.90 8.18
C PRO A 46 -16.96 -8.03 8.21
N GLU A 47 -17.67 -6.92 8.39
CA GLU A 47 -19.13 -6.85 8.43
C GLU A 47 -19.77 -6.87 7.03
N GLY A 48 -18.98 -6.93 5.97
CA GLY A 48 -19.47 -6.96 4.58
C GLY A 48 -19.89 -5.60 4.04
N SER A 49 -19.55 -4.51 4.72
CA SER A 49 -19.69 -3.14 4.22
C SER A 49 -18.42 -2.67 3.51
N ILE A 50 -18.54 -1.66 2.65
CA ILE A 50 -17.39 -0.99 2.02
C ILE A 50 -16.99 0.20 2.89
N HIS A 51 -15.73 0.21 3.34
CA HIS A 51 -15.08 1.39 3.90
C HIS A 51 -14.30 2.09 2.79
N SER A 52 -14.39 3.42 2.72
CA SER A 52 -13.69 4.21 1.72
C SER A 52 -13.16 5.51 2.30
N PHE A 53 -11.97 5.90 1.89
CA PHE A 53 -11.27 7.10 2.38
C PHE A 53 -10.33 7.64 1.30
N TYR A 54 -9.87 8.88 1.47
CA TYR A 54 -8.90 9.49 0.57
C TYR A 54 -7.50 9.43 1.19
N TYR A 55 -6.54 8.96 0.41
CA TYR A 55 -5.14 9.00 0.79
C TYR A 55 -4.22 9.05 -0.44
N GLY A 56 -3.23 9.93 -0.38
CA GLY A 56 -2.42 10.33 -1.53
C GLY A 56 -3.08 11.42 -2.37
N THR A 57 -2.48 11.70 -3.53
CA THR A 57 -2.97 12.70 -4.50
C THR A 57 -3.09 12.07 -5.88
N PRO A 58 -3.91 12.65 -6.79
CA PRO A 58 -4.03 12.14 -8.15
C PRO A 58 -2.66 12.02 -8.84
N GLY A 59 -2.37 10.84 -9.38
CA GLY A 59 -1.08 10.51 -10.01
C GLY A 59 -0.04 9.88 -9.09
N ASP A 60 -0.31 9.78 -7.78
CA ASP A 60 0.49 8.94 -6.89
C ASP A 60 0.22 7.45 -7.18
N VAL A 61 1.25 6.62 -7.06
CA VAL A 61 1.17 5.16 -7.19
C VAL A 61 0.79 4.57 -5.83
N PRO A 62 -0.29 3.79 -5.73
CA PRO A 62 -0.72 3.22 -4.46
C PRO A 62 0.21 2.09 -4.01
N LEU A 63 0.45 2.00 -2.70
CA LEU A 63 1.19 0.95 -2.04
C LEU A 63 0.37 0.36 -0.88
N LEU A 64 0.68 -0.87 -0.50
CA LEU A 64 0.08 -1.57 0.64
C LEU A 64 1.16 -2.40 1.35
N GLY A 65 1.29 -2.20 2.65
CA GLY A 65 2.24 -2.94 3.46
C GLY A 65 2.02 -2.80 4.96
N ASP A 66 2.56 -3.75 5.72
CA ASP A 66 2.67 -3.70 7.17
C ASP A 66 3.88 -2.85 7.58
N TRP A 67 3.69 -1.54 7.63
CA TRP A 67 4.79 -0.57 7.80
C TRP A 67 5.30 -0.47 9.24
N ASP A 68 4.46 -0.78 10.22
CA ASP A 68 4.74 -0.70 11.66
C ASP A 68 4.87 -2.07 12.35
N CYS A 69 4.83 -3.14 11.55
CA CYS A 69 5.07 -4.52 11.96
C CYS A 69 4.00 -5.08 12.91
N ASP A 70 2.77 -4.60 12.82
CA ASP A 70 1.66 -5.02 13.68
C ASP A 70 0.86 -6.22 13.10
N GLY A 71 1.21 -6.66 11.89
CA GLY A 71 0.54 -7.72 11.15
C GLY A 71 -0.59 -7.22 10.23
N THR A 72 -0.85 -5.92 10.20
CA THR A 72 -1.92 -5.28 9.42
C THR A 72 -1.35 -4.47 8.27
N GLU A 73 -1.76 -4.80 7.05
CA GLU A 73 -1.38 -4.00 5.89
C GLU A 73 -2.19 -2.71 5.81
N THR A 74 -1.48 -1.61 5.57
CA THR A 74 -2.02 -0.26 5.56
C THR A 74 -1.53 0.53 4.34
N VAL A 75 -2.19 1.65 4.04
CA VAL A 75 -2.01 2.37 2.78
C VAL A 75 -0.68 3.12 2.70
N GLY A 76 -0.13 3.17 1.49
CA GLY A 76 0.99 4.02 1.11
C GLY A 76 0.77 4.67 -0.24
N ALA A 77 1.54 5.73 -0.51
CA ALA A 77 1.54 6.44 -1.79
C ALA A 77 2.98 6.78 -2.18
N TYR A 78 3.38 6.42 -3.40
CA TYR A 78 4.62 6.87 -4.01
C TYR A 78 4.32 7.97 -5.02
N ARG A 79 4.99 9.11 -4.92
CA ARG A 79 4.82 10.25 -5.83
C ARG A 79 5.89 10.27 -6.91
N PRO A 80 5.61 9.81 -8.15
CA PRO A 80 6.64 9.65 -9.17
C PRO A 80 7.29 10.95 -9.61
N THR A 81 6.59 12.09 -9.44
CA THR A 81 7.10 13.42 -9.79
C THR A 81 8.19 13.92 -8.84
N THR A 82 8.27 13.38 -7.62
CA THR A 82 9.20 13.84 -6.58
C THR A 82 10.07 12.73 -6.01
N GLY A 83 9.72 11.45 -6.19
CA GLY A 83 10.42 10.31 -5.59
C GLY A 83 10.10 10.10 -4.10
N PHE A 84 9.12 10.83 -3.55
CA PHE A 84 8.71 10.66 -2.15
C PHE A 84 7.73 9.52 -1.98
N VAL A 85 7.86 8.83 -0.85
CA VAL A 85 6.96 7.82 -0.33
C VAL A 85 6.27 8.39 0.91
N TYR A 86 4.97 8.16 1.02
CA TYR A 86 4.11 8.57 2.12
C TYR A 86 3.34 7.34 2.61
N VAL A 87 3.62 6.84 3.81
CA VAL A 87 2.92 5.69 4.39
C VAL A 87 2.11 6.09 5.62
N ARG A 88 1.00 5.40 5.84
CA ARG A 88 0.20 5.49 7.06
C ARG A 88 0.12 4.13 7.71
N ASP A 89 0.10 4.13 9.03
CA ASP A 89 -0.03 2.93 9.86
C ASP A 89 -1.54 2.63 10.13
N THR A 90 -2.45 3.30 9.41
CA THR A 90 -3.90 3.12 9.51
C THR A 90 -4.61 3.29 8.17
N ASN A 91 -5.68 2.51 7.95
CA ASN A 91 -6.54 2.60 6.76
C ASN A 91 -7.63 3.67 6.89
N ASP A 92 -7.21 4.93 6.98
CA ASP A 92 -8.09 6.10 7.04
C ASP A 92 -7.43 7.35 6.40
N PHE A 93 -8.18 8.45 6.32
CA PHE A 93 -7.66 9.72 5.83
C PHE A 93 -6.65 10.36 6.80
N GLY A 94 -5.83 11.29 6.28
CA GLY A 94 -4.98 12.16 7.09
C GLY A 94 -3.55 12.26 6.56
N VAL A 95 -2.67 12.87 7.35
CA VAL A 95 -1.24 13.04 7.01
C VAL A 95 -0.45 11.74 7.17
N ALA A 96 0.58 11.54 6.36
CA ALA A 96 1.45 10.36 6.47
C ALA A 96 2.04 10.24 7.89
N ASP A 97 2.13 9.02 8.40
CA ASP A 97 2.83 8.73 9.65
C ASP A 97 4.35 8.69 9.39
N HIS A 98 4.76 8.22 8.20
CA HIS A 98 6.14 8.30 7.73
C HIS A 98 6.23 8.85 6.31
N GLU A 99 7.19 9.74 6.09
CA GLU A 99 7.50 10.31 4.77
C GLU A 99 9.01 10.24 4.54
N PHE A 100 9.41 9.71 3.39
CA PHE A 100 10.82 9.61 3.02
C PHE A 100 11.01 9.61 1.51
N TYR A 101 12.20 10.01 1.08
CA TYR A 101 12.60 9.95 -0.32
C TYR A 101 13.16 8.56 -0.65
N PHE A 102 12.65 7.93 -1.70
CA PHE A 102 13.13 6.64 -2.17
C PHE A 102 12.87 6.50 -3.67
N GLY A 103 13.92 6.65 -4.48
CA GLY A 103 13.84 6.53 -5.93
C GLY A 103 13.83 7.84 -6.70
N VAL A 104 13.75 7.75 -8.02
CA VAL A 104 13.64 8.89 -8.94
C VAL A 104 12.45 8.73 -9.88
N ALA A 105 12.15 9.79 -10.62
CA ALA A 105 11.11 9.74 -11.65
C ALA A 105 11.35 8.61 -12.66
N GLY A 106 10.31 7.80 -12.89
CA GLY A 106 10.34 6.63 -13.76
C GLY A 106 10.53 5.29 -13.04
N ASP A 107 10.86 5.32 -11.75
CA ASP A 107 10.96 4.11 -10.94
C ASP A 107 9.58 3.53 -10.60
N VAL A 108 9.50 2.19 -10.54
CA VAL A 108 8.29 1.48 -10.15
C VAL A 108 8.42 1.04 -8.68
N PRO A 109 7.62 1.58 -7.76
CA PRO A 109 7.69 1.20 -6.35
C PRO A 109 7.04 -0.17 -6.13
N VAL A 110 7.57 -0.93 -5.17
CA VAL A 110 7.04 -2.23 -4.75
C VAL A 110 7.13 -2.32 -3.23
N ALA A 111 6.05 -2.73 -2.58
CA ALA A 111 6.03 -2.99 -1.14
C ALA A 111 6.23 -4.49 -0.86
N GLY A 112 6.92 -4.82 0.21
CA GLY A 112 7.05 -6.21 0.67
C GLY A 112 8.07 -6.39 1.78
N ASP A 113 8.02 -7.55 2.42
CA ASP A 113 9.03 -8.04 3.34
C ASP A 113 10.22 -8.61 2.54
N TRP A 114 11.32 -7.86 2.52
CA TRP A 114 12.51 -8.17 1.71
C TRP A 114 13.61 -8.89 2.50
N ASP A 115 13.61 -8.79 3.82
CA ASP A 115 14.63 -9.37 4.71
C ASP A 115 14.10 -10.46 5.65
N GLY A 116 12.79 -10.68 5.68
CA GLY A 116 12.12 -11.75 6.40
C GLY A 116 11.80 -11.41 7.85
N ASP A 117 11.76 -10.13 8.22
CA ASP A 117 11.49 -9.70 9.60
C ASP A 117 9.98 -9.59 9.93
N GLY A 118 9.12 -9.74 8.92
CA GLY A 118 7.67 -9.62 9.03
C GLY A 118 7.13 -8.22 8.74
N CYS A 119 7.99 -7.22 8.62
CA CYS A 119 7.62 -5.85 8.29
C CYS A 119 7.73 -5.63 6.77
N ASP A 120 6.79 -4.93 6.17
CA ASP A 120 6.95 -4.52 4.78
C ASP A 120 7.77 -3.23 4.69
N THR A 121 8.67 -3.19 3.70
CA THR A 121 9.37 -1.98 3.32
C THR A 121 9.25 -1.73 1.82
N VAL A 122 9.56 -0.50 1.40
CA VAL A 122 9.49 -0.10 -0.01
C VAL A 122 10.79 -0.46 -0.72
N SER A 123 10.65 -1.09 -1.88
CA SER A 123 11.69 -1.37 -2.88
C SER A 123 11.33 -0.72 -4.22
N ILE A 124 12.30 -0.70 -5.14
CA ILE A 124 12.11 -0.17 -6.50
C ILE A 124 12.51 -1.20 -7.54
N TYR A 125 11.71 -1.26 -8.60
CA TYR A 125 12.05 -1.94 -9.85
C TYR A 125 12.39 -0.92 -10.94
N ARG A 126 13.43 -1.23 -11.72
CA ARG A 126 13.88 -0.46 -12.88
C ARG A 126 14.32 -1.42 -14.00
#